data_AF-A0AAV2GP20-F1
#
_entry.id   AF-A0AAV2GP20-F1
#
_cell.length_a   1.000
_cell.length_b   1.000
_cell.length_c   1.000
_cell.angle_alpha   90.00
_cell.angle_beta   90.00
_cell.angle_gamma   90.00
#
_symmetry.space_group_name_H-M   'P 1'
#
loop_
_entity.id
_entity.type
_entity.pdbx_description
1 polymer ?
#
loop_
_entity_poly.entity_id
_entity_poly.type
_entity_poly.pdbx_seq_one_letter_code
_entity_poly.pdbx_strand_id
1 'polypeptide(L)'
;MPACIPNLDPTLVLSNFTLSQYSDSLNDTKYTGVGIGSEGNWMVVVLTTSTPEGSFVKASSDNVSASLVTAASLVSPMLLLLLACLLLL
;
A
#
# COMPACT_ATOMS: atom_id res chain seq x y z
N MET A 1 -1.97 -8.47 1.66
CA MET A 1 -1.16 -7.72 2.65
C MET A 1 0.20 -8.41 2.74
N PRO A 2 1.25 -7.89 2.06
CA PRO A 2 2.55 -8.53 2.06
C PRO A 2 3.38 -8.13 3.29
N ALA A 3 4.20 -9.06 3.78
CA ALA A 3 5.26 -8.82 4.77
C ALA A 3 6.51 -9.63 4.44
N CYS A 4 7.69 -9.04 4.69
CA CYS A 4 8.98 -9.70 4.58
C CYS A 4 9.51 -9.96 6.00
N ILE A 5 9.54 -11.23 6.40
CA ILE A 5 9.88 -11.63 7.77
C ILE A 5 10.94 -12.73 7.68
N PRO A 6 12.18 -12.46 8.09
CA PRO A 6 13.23 -13.48 8.11
C PRO A 6 12.91 -14.54 9.17
N ASN A 7 13.15 -15.82 8.84
CA ASN A 7 12.83 -16.98 9.70
C ASN A 7 11.33 -17.07 10.04
N LEU A 8 10.53 -17.19 8.99
CA LEU A 8 9.07 -17.18 9.05
C LEU A 8 8.50 -18.29 9.94
N ASP A 9 7.90 -17.91 11.08
CA ASP A 9 6.95 -18.75 11.84
C ASP A 9 5.53 -18.27 11.52
N PRO A 10 4.74 -19.05 10.77
CA PRO A 10 3.39 -18.65 10.35
C PRO A 10 2.46 -18.24 11.49
N THR A 11 2.63 -18.82 12.67
CA THR A 11 1.77 -18.57 13.84
C THR A 11 2.12 -17.24 14.51
N LEU A 12 3.41 -16.93 14.61
CA LEU A 12 3.92 -15.69 15.18
C LEU A 12 3.69 -14.48 14.26
N VAL A 13 3.66 -14.74 12.94
CA VAL A 13 3.45 -13.70 11.94
C VAL A 13 2.01 -13.18 12.00
N LEU A 14 1.02 -14.06 12.15
CA LEU A 14 -0.38 -13.67 12.14
C LEU A 14 -0.74 -12.70 13.29
N SER A 15 -0.17 -12.91 14.47
CA SER A 15 -0.35 -11.98 15.60
C SER A 15 0.35 -10.63 15.38
N ASN A 16 1.48 -10.59 14.66
CA ASN A 16 2.15 -9.34 14.33
C ASN A 16 1.38 -8.54 13.27
N PHE A 17 0.71 -9.24 12.35
CA PHE A 17 -0.22 -8.61 11.40
C PHE A 17 -1.36 -7.88 12.11
N THR A 18 -1.90 -8.43 13.20
CA THR A 18 -2.93 -7.73 14.02
C THR A 18 -2.42 -6.48 14.74
N LEU A 19 -1.10 -6.28 14.86
CA LEU A 19 -0.48 -5.08 15.45
C LEU A 19 0.12 -4.13 14.39
N SER A 20 -0.12 -4.39 13.11
CA SER A 20 0.46 -3.63 12.00
C SER A 20 -0.54 -2.62 11.41
N GLN A 21 -0.11 -1.89 10.36
CA GLN A 21 -0.98 -1.06 9.54
C GLN A 21 -2.17 -1.80 8.90
N TYR A 22 -2.19 -3.14 8.93
CA TYR A 22 -3.27 -3.97 8.40
C TYR A 22 -4.32 -4.35 9.44
N SER A 23 -4.14 -3.96 10.72
CA SER A 23 -5.03 -4.30 11.84
C SER A 23 -6.48 -3.90 11.59
N ASP A 24 -6.71 -2.72 11.01
CA ASP A 24 -8.06 -2.23 10.67
C ASP A 24 -8.78 -3.19 9.73
N SER A 25 -8.07 -3.76 8.75
CA SER A 25 -8.67 -4.71 7.82
C SER A 25 -8.85 -6.10 8.43
N LEU A 26 -7.94 -6.53 9.32
CA LEU A 26 -8.03 -7.84 9.97
C LEU A 26 -9.13 -7.92 11.04
N ASN A 27 -9.45 -6.77 11.65
CA ASN A 27 -10.51 -6.64 12.66
C ASN A 27 -11.85 -6.20 12.06
N ASP A 28 -11.92 -6.00 10.74
CA ASP A 28 -13.14 -5.61 10.05
C ASP A 28 -14.04 -6.84 9.81
N THR A 29 -15.29 -6.75 10.28
CA THR A 29 -16.28 -7.83 10.20
C THR A 29 -16.79 -8.08 8.78
N LYS A 30 -16.50 -7.20 7.81
CA LYS A 30 -16.89 -7.40 6.41
C LYS A 30 -16.14 -8.55 5.74
N TYR A 31 -14.95 -8.89 6.24
CA TYR A 31 -14.18 -10.02 5.72
C TYR A 31 -14.57 -11.29 6.48
N THR A 32 -14.86 -12.35 5.73
CA THR A 32 -15.39 -13.61 6.25
C THR A 32 -14.44 -14.78 6.05
N GLY A 33 -13.33 -14.59 5.35
CA GLY A 33 -12.33 -15.62 5.12
C GLY A 33 -10.92 -15.05 5.08
N VAL A 34 -9.96 -15.88 5.46
CA VAL A 34 -8.52 -15.57 5.45
C VAL A 34 -7.76 -16.69 4.75
N GLY A 35 -6.90 -16.29 3.82
CA GLY A 35 -5.93 -17.16 3.15
C GLY A 35 -4.51 -16.68 3.45
N ILE A 36 -3.60 -17.60 3.73
CA ILE A 36 -2.20 -17.30 4.03
C ILE A 36 -1.34 -18.06 3.03
N GLY A 37 -0.48 -17.34 2.31
CA GLY A 37 0.56 -17.90 1.46
C GLY A 37 1.93 -17.46 1.95
N SER A 38 2.92 -18.34 1.90
CA SER A 38 4.30 -18.02 2.25
C SER A 38 5.30 -18.66 1.30
N GLU A 39 6.38 -17.94 1.02
CA GLU A 39 7.52 -18.43 0.23
C GLU A 39 8.81 -17.80 0.75
N GLY A 40 9.73 -18.63 1.25
CA GLY A 40 10.97 -18.15 1.86
C GLY A 40 10.71 -17.18 3.02
N ASN A 41 11.15 -15.94 2.86
CA ASN A 41 10.96 -14.85 3.83
C ASN A 41 9.73 -13.97 3.56
N TRP A 42 8.88 -14.35 2.61
CA TRP A 42 7.68 -13.59 2.25
C TRP A 42 6.42 -14.28 2.74
N MET A 43 5.50 -13.49 3.30
CA MET A 43 4.13 -13.93 3.58
C MET A 43 3.14 -12.94 2.97
N VAL A 44 2.04 -13.48 2.45
CA VAL A 44 0.90 -12.73 1.97
C VAL A 44 -0.36 -13.23 2.65
N VAL A 45 -1.05 -12.32 3.32
CA VAL A 45 -2.41 -12.53 3.82
C VAL A 45 -3.41 -11.99 2.81
N VAL A 46 -4.41 -12.80 2.48
CA VAL A 46 -5.53 -12.47 1.59
C VAL A 46 -6.81 -12.56 2.40
N LEU A 47 -7.63 -11.51 2.36
CA LEU A 47 -8.95 -11.49 2.97
C LEU A 47 -10.02 -11.64 1.90
N THR A 48 -11.07 -12.41 2.20
CA THR A 48 -12.22 -12.61 1.31
C THR A 48 -13.49 -12.16 2.00
N THR A 49 -14.46 -11.69 1.21
CA THR A 49 -15.82 -11.39 1.67
C THR A 49 -16.75 -12.54 1.29
N SER A 50 -17.95 -12.55 1.86
CA SER A 50 -19.00 -13.51 1.52
C SER A 50 -19.76 -13.13 0.24
N THR A 51 -19.43 -11.98 -0.36
CA THR A 51 -20.08 -11.42 -1.55
C THR A 51 -19.19 -11.61 -2.78
N PRO A 52 -19.74 -12.00 -3.95
CA PRO A 52 -18.97 -12.08 -5.20
C PRO A 52 -18.35 -10.74 -5.63
N GLU A 53 -18.99 -9.63 -5.26
CA GLU A 53 -18.56 -8.27 -5.61
C GLU A 53 -17.43 -7.74 -4.72
N GLY A 54 -17.01 -8.46 -3.67
CA GLY A 54 -15.95 -7.99 -2.78
C GLY A 54 -16.36 -6.80 -1.89
N SER A 55 -15.35 -6.05 -1.43
CA SER A 55 -15.50 -4.83 -0.62
C SER A 55 -14.85 -3.61 -1.31
N PHE A 56 -15.08 -3.46 -2.62
CA PHE A 56 -14.53 -2.33 -3.36
C PHE A 56 -15.38 -1.07 -3.15
N VAL A 57 -14.74 0.04 -2.79
CA VAL A 57 -15.38 1.34 -2.69
C VAL A 57 -15.08 2.11 -3.98
N LYS A 58 -16.10 2.77 -4.55
CA LYS A 58 -15.91 3.66 -5.69
C LYS A 58 -14.94 4.76 -5.26
N ALA A 59 -13.87 4.98 -6.04
CA ALA A 59 -12.95 6.08 -5.77
C ALA A 59 -13.74 7.39 -5.74
N SER A 60 -13.86 8.01 -4.55
CA SER A 60 -14.52 9.31 -4.42
C SER A 60 -13.54 10.37 -4.91
N SER A 61 -14.04 11.29 -5.74
CA SER A 61 -13.30 12.48 -6.19
C SER A 61 -12.97 13.45 -5.05
N ASP A 62 -13.47 13.21 -3.84
CA ASP A 62 -13.37 14.12 -2.71
C ASP A 62 -12.04 14.01 -1.93
N ASN A 63 -11.20 13.03 -2.28
CA ASN A 63 -9.85 12.92 -1.76
C ASN A 63 -8.88 13.33 -2.87
N VAL A 64 -8.64 14.63 -2.99
CA VAL A 64 -7.47 15.18 -3.68
C VAL A 64 -6.22 14.79 -2.87
N SER A 65 -5.87 13.51 -2.88
CA SER A 65 -4.62 12.97 -2.33
C SER A 65 -3.91 12.06 -3.35
N ALA A 66 -4.23 12.26 -4.63
CA ALA A 66 -3.53 11.66 -5.77
C ALA A 66 -3.26 12.70 -6.87
N SER A 67 -2.87 13.94 -6.54
CA SER A 67 -2.29 14.87 -7.55
C SER A 67 -1.64 16.12 -6.93
N LEU A 68 -0.70 15.97 -6.00
CA LEU A 68 0.22 17.08 -5.67
C LEU A 68 1.66 16.80 -6.11
N VAL A 69 1.98 15.54 -6.44
CA VAL A 69 3.32 15.17 -6.94
C VAL A 69 3.45 15.44 -8.44
N THR A 70 2.37 15.33 -9.22
CA THR A 70 2.39 15.48 -10.69
C THR A 70 2.53 16.91 -11.19
N ALA A 71 2.07 17.92 -10.42
CA ALA A 71 2.26 19.32 -10.79
C ALA A 71 3.64 19.85 -10.36
N ALA A 72 4.15 19.43 -9.19
CA ALA A 72 5.46 19.85 -8.70
C ALA A 72 6.63 19.15 -9.44
N SER A 73 6.42 17.96 -10.03
CA SER A 73 7.47 17.19 -10.68
C SER A 73 7.93 17.74 -12.04
N LEU A 74 7.12 18.56 -12.72
CA LEU A 74 7.50 19.19 -14.00
C LEU A 74 8.13 20.57 -13.82
N VAL A 75 7.80 21.27 -12.72
CA VAL A 75 8.39 22.58 -12.41
C VAL A 75 9.85 22.43 -11.96
N SER A 76 10.18 21.34 -11.26
CA SER A 76 11.54 21.06 -10.79
C SER A 76 12.59 20.92 -11.90
N PRO A 77 12.42 20.10 -12.96
CA PRO A 77 13.42 19.98 -14.02
C PRO A 77 13.53 21.25 -14.88
N MET A 78 12.44 22.00 -15.06
CA MET A 78 12.44 23.22 -15.88
C MET A 78 13.17 24.39 -15.19
N LEU A 79 13.04 24.51 -13.87
CA LEU A 79 13.79 25.50 -13.08
C LEU A 79 15.27 25.16 -13.01
N LEU A 80 15.61 23.88 -12.88
CA LEU A 80 17.00 23.40 -12.81
C LEU A 80 17.72 23.62 -14.16
N LEU A 81 17.04 23.43 -15.28
CA LEU A 81 17.55 23.75 -16.62
C LEU A 81 17.80 25.26 -16.81
N LEU A 82 16.88 26.12 -16.34
CA LEU A 82 17.03 27.57 -16.43
C LEU A 82 18.25 28.07 -15.63
N LEU A 83 18.45 27.55 -14.41
CA LEU A 83 19.60 27.90 -13.58
C LEU A 83 20.93 27.46 -14.21
N ALA A 84 20.96 26.27 -14.83
CA ALA A 84 22.14 25.79 -15.55
C ALA A 84 22.51 26.69 -16.74
N CYS A 85 21.53 27.14 -17.53
CA CYS A 85 21.78 28.09 -18.64
C CYS A 85 22.34 29.43 -18.15
N LEU A 86 21.86 29.94 -17.01
CA LEU A 86 22.34 31.20 -16.42
C LEU A 86 23.77 31.09 -15.87
N LEU A 87 24.20 29.92 -15.41
CA LEU A 87 25.55 29.67 -14.92
C LEU A 87 26.57 29.39 -16.04
N LEU A 88 26.09 29.06 -17.25
CA LEU A 88 26.90 28.79 -18.44
C LEU A 88 27.10 30.02 -19.35
N LEU A 89 26.49 31.17 -18.99
CA LEU A 89 26.63 32.46 -19.66
C LEU A 89 27.66 33.34 -18.93
#